data_AF-A0A6B0WSD3-F1
#
_entry.id   AF-A0A6B0WSD3-F1
#
_cell.length_a   1.000
_cell.length_b   1.000
_cell.length_c   1.000
_cell.angle_alpha   90.00
_cell.angle_beta   90.00
_cell.angle_gamma   90.00
#
_symmetry.space_group_name_H-M   'P 1'
#
loop_
_entity.id
_entity.type
_entity.pdbx_description
1 polymer ?
#
loop_
_entity_poly.entity_id
_entity_poly.type
_entity_poly.pdbx_seq_one_letter_code
_entity_poly.pdbx_strand_id
1 'polypeptide(L)'
;MKNFWKTGVPFIWLTGSALALCLLMITGLIALVMYNGTGFFWPSDIEAVILKDGRKAMGQRWDKQEIPASNRTGSGQFRIQLKVGNRDVYGSDFQWIDESDIQSTDYLKDAVVFERREWGNFYGFIEALYEGEIQMSNTWDMLQA
;
A
#
# COMPACT_ATOMS: atom_id res chain seq x y z
N MET A 1 -35.07 -42.82 -26.23
CA MET A 1 -35.07 -41.39 -25.83
C MET A 1 -36.03 -41.06 -24.68
N LYS A 2 -37.26 -41.62 -24.61
CA LYS A 2 -38.23 -41.33 -23.52
C LYS A 2 -37.78 -41.73 -22.10
N ASN A 3 -36.86 -42.69 -21.97
CA ASN A 3 -36.41 -43.18 -20.66
C ASN A 3 -35.43 -42.21 -19.97
N PHE A 4 -34.64 -41.44 -20.73
CA PHE A 4 -33.66 -40.48 -20.20
C PHE A 4 -34.31 -39.34 -19.42
N TRP A 5 -35.49 -38.88 -19.87
CA TRP A 5 -36.26 -37.85 -19.18
C TRP A 5 -37.02 -38.37 -17.96
N LYS A 6 -37.33 -39.66 -17.91
CA LYS A 6 -38.08 -40.29 -16.80
C LYS A 6 -37.19 -40.75 -15.65
N THR A 7 -35.90 -40.95 -15.87
CA THR A 7 -34.94 -41.41 -14.85
C THR A 7 -34.40 -40.29 -13.95
N GLY A 8 -34.80 -39.03 -14.16
CA GLY A 8 -34.34 -37.90 -13.33
C GLY A 8 -32.89 -37.45 -13.56
N VAL A 9 -32.14 -38.20 -14.38
CA VAL A 9 -30.74 -37.92 -14.75
C VAL A 9 -30.52 -36.48 -15.27
N PRO A 10 -31.40 -35.88 -16.09
CA PRO A 10 -31.23 -34.50 -16.54
C PRO A 10 -31.21 -33.48 -15.39
N PHE A 11 -32.02 -33.70 -14.33
CA PHE A 11 -32.07 -32.81 -13.17
C PHE A 11 -30.82 -32.92 -12.30
N ILE A 12 -30.21 -34.11 -12.22
CA ILE A 12 -28.93 -34.32 -11.54
C ILE A 12 -27.82 -33.55 -12.26
N TRP A 13 -27.76 -33.64 -13.60
CA TRP A 13 -26.80 -32.87 -14.39
C TRP A 13 -27.05 -31.37 -14.29
N LEU A 14 -28.30 -30.91 -14.30
CA LEU A 14 -28.66 -29.50 -14.16
C LEU A 14 -28.18 -28.94 -12.81
N THR A 15 -28.46 -29.63 -11.71
CA THR A 15 -28.06 -29.20 -10.35
C THR A 15 -26.54 -29.27 -10.16
N GLY A 16 -25.87 -30.31 -10.67
CA GLY A 16 -24.42 -30.40 -10.67
C GLY A 16 -23.75 -29.29 -11.47
N SER A 17 -24.30 -28.95 -12.64
CA SER A 17 -23.78 -27.88 -13.50
C SER A 17 -24.03 -26.50 -12.87
N ALA A 18 -25.20 -26.29 -12.26
CA ALA A 18 -25.51 -25.07 -11.53
C ALA A 18 -24.57 -24.89 -10.33
N LEU A 19 -24.32 -25.94 -9.55
CA LEU A 19 -23.37 -25.91 -8.43
C LEU A 19 -21.95 -25.60 -8.92
N ALA A 20 -21.49 -26.26 -9.99
CA ALA A 20 -20.18 -26.00 -10.57
C ALA A 20 -20.04 -24.54 -11.04
N LEU A 21 -21.09 -23.97 -11.67
CA LEU A 21 -21.12 -22.57 -12.09
C LEU A 21 -21.05 -21.63 -10.88
N CYS A 22 -21.81 -21.90 -9.82
CA CYS A 22 -21.77 -21.10 -8.59
C CYS A 22 -20.35 -21.12 -7.96
N LEU A 23 -19.72 -22.29 -7.86
CA LEU A 23 -18.36 -22.42 -7.33
C LEU A 23 -17.34 -21.67 -8.20
N LEU A 24 -17.48 -21.74 -9.53
CA LEU A 24 -16.64 -20.99 -10.45
C LEU A 24 -16.80 -19.47 -10.23
N MET A 25 -18.04 -18.98 -10.10
CA MET A 25 -18.29 -17.56 -9.83
C MET A 25 -17.70 -17.10 -8.50
N ILE A 26 -17.86 -17.88 -7.43
CA ILE A 26 -17.30 -17.57 -6.10
C ILE A 26 -15.78 -17.53 -6.17
N THR A 27 -15.18 -18.53 -6.80
CA THR A 27 -13.71 -18.60 -6.96
C THR A 27 -13.20 -17.41 -7.79
N GLY A 28 -13.90 -17.06 -8.87
CA GLY A 28 -13.59 -15.89 -9.69
C GLY A 28 -13.69 -14.58 -8.90
N LEU A 29 -14.71 -14.43 -8.04
CA LEU A 29 -14.85 -13.26 -7.18
C LEU A 29 -13.71 -13.18 -6.15
N ILE A 30 -13.37 -14.29 -5.50
CA ILE A 30 -12.25 -14.34 -4.55
C ILE A 30 -10.94 -13.98 -5.24
N ALA A 31 -10.68 -14.53 -6.43
CA ALA A 31 -9.49 -14.21 -7.22
C ALA A 31 -9.44 -12.72 -7.61
N LEU A 32 -10.57 -12.13 -8.01
CA LEU A 32 -10.67 -10.71 -8.33
C LEU A 32 -10.37 -9.84 -7.11
N VAL A 33 -10.91 -10.19 -5.94
CA VAL A 33 -10.66 -9.47 -4.68
C VAL A 33 -9.19 -9.57 -4.29
N MET A 34 -8.60 -10.77 -4.35
CA MET A 34 -7.18 -10.95 -4.05
C MET A 34 -6.31 -10.12 -4.99
N TYR A 35 -6.58 -10.15 -6.30
CA TYR A 35 -5.81 -9.39 -7.28
C TYR A 35 -5.87 -7.87 -7.04
N ASN A 36 -7.02 -7.35 -6.66
CA ASN A 36 -7.17 -5.91 -6.38
C ASN A 36 -6.73 -5.51 -4.96
N GLY A 37 -6.72 -6.45 -4.02
CA GLY A 37 -6.46 -6.18 -2.60
C GLY A 37 -5.00 -6.35 -2.17
N THR A 38 -4.23 -7.23 -2.82
CA THR A 38 -2.85 -7.57 -2.40
C THR A 38 -1.92 -6.37 -2.27
N GLY A 39 -2.04 -5.38 -3.16
CA GLY A 39 -1.22 -4.16 -3.11
C GLY A 39 -1.44 -3.32 -1.85
N PHE A 40 -2.63 -3.34 -1.25
CA PHE A 40 -2.93 -2.57 -0.04
C PHE A 40 -2.33 -3.15 1.24
N PHE A 41 -2.09 -4.47 1.26
CA PHE A 41 -1.53 -5.17 2.42
C PHE A 41 0.00 -5.19 2.40
N TRP A 42 0.63 -4.84 1.28
CA TRP A 42 2.09 -4.88 1.17
C TRP A 42 2.71 -3.54 1.56
N PRO A 43 3.71 -3.51 2.45
CA PRO A 43 4.41 -2.30 2.80
C PRO A 43 5.13 -1.74 1.56
N SER A 44 4.89 -0.47 1.26
CA SER A 44 5.59 0.26 0.20
C SER A 44 6.89 0.85 0.73
N ASP A 45 7.85 1.06 -0.17
CA ASP A 45 9.14 1.66 0.16
C ASP A 45 8.96 3.07 0.74
N ILE A 46 9.79 3.41 1.72
CA ILE A 46 9.82 4.74 2.34
C ILE A 46 10.78 5.61 1.54
N GLU A 47 10.27 6.74 1.04
CA GLU A 47 11.06 7.75 0.34
C GLU A 47 11.22 9.01 1.19
N ALA A 48 12.42 9.59 1.14
CA ALA A 48 12.70 10.93 1.62
C ALA A 48 12.71 11.88 0.44
N VAL A 49 11.82 12.86 0.47
CA VAL A 49 11.67 13.91 -0.54
C VAL A 49 12.29 15.19 0.00
N ILE A 50 13.27 15.73 -0.72
CA ILE A 50 13.83 17.05 -0.46
C ILE A 50 13.21 18.03 -1.45
N LEU A 51 12.56 19.06 -0.93
CA LEU A 51 11.94 20.12 -1.71
C LEU A 51 12.95 21.22 -2.03
N LYS A 52 12.70 21.97 -3.12
CA LYS A 52 13.54 23.10 -3.55
C LYS A 52 13.63 24.24 -2.54
N ASP A 53 12.67 24.34 -1.63
CA ASP A 53 12.67 25.31 -0.53
C ASP A 53 13.42 24.82 0.73
N GLY A 54 14.02 23.63 0.68
CA GLY A 54 14.78 23.03 1.76
C GLY A 54 13.96 22.21 2.75
N ARG A 55 12.63 22.16 2.62
CA ARG A 55 11.80 21.26 3.42
C ARG A 55 12.10 19.80 3.07
N LYS A 56 12.04 18.93 4.07
CA LYS A 56 12.19 17.48 3.91
C LYS A 56 10.93 16.79 4.39
N ALA A 57 10.43 15.86 3.60
CA ALA A 57 9.31 15.01 3.96
C ALA A 57 9.73 13.54 3.81
N MET A 58 9.36 12.70 4.76
CA MET A 58 9.57 11.26 4.70
C MET A 58 8.22 10.56 4.71
N GLY A 59 8.03 9.60 3.81
CA GLY A 59 6.81 8.83 3.78
C GLY A 59 6.76 7.84 2.63
N GLN A 60 5.60 7.22 2.47
CA GLN A 60 5.35 6.28 1.39
C GLN A 60 4.60 6.99 0.27
N ARG A 61 5.00 6.79 -0.98
CA ARG A 61 4.26 7.33 -2.14
C ARG A 61 2.93 6.60 -2.26
N TRP A 62 1.84 7.31 -2.00
CA TRP A 62 0.50 6.74 -1.99
C TRP A 62 -0.21 6.88 -3.34
N ASP A 63 -0.08 8.06 -3.97
CA ASP A 63 -0.76 8.36 -5.22
C ASP A 63 0.05 9.34 -6.08
N LYS A 64 -0.24 9.36 -7.38
CA LYS A 64 0.29 10.33 -8.34
C LYS A 64 -0.85 10.80 -9.24
N GLN A 65 -1.14 12.09 -9.18
CA GLN A 65 -2.24 12.70 -9.92
C GLN A 65 -1.74 13.78 -10.86
N GLU A 66 -2.32 13.84 -12.06
CA GLU A 66 -2.15 14.98 -12.95
C GLU A 66 -2.93 16.17 -12.39
N ILE A 67 -2.30 17.35 -12.35
CA ILE A 67 -2.93 18.58 -11.93
C ILE A 67 -3.83 19.05 -13.08
N PRO A 68 -5.16 19.18 -12.87
CA PRO A 68 -6.05 19.68 -13.92
C PRO A 68 -5.60 21.06 -14.37
N ALA A 69 -5.57 21.29 -15.68
CA ALA A 69 -5.19 22.56 -16.28
C ALA A 69 -6.26 23.65 -16.05
N SER A 70 -6.48 24.05 -14.79
CA SER A 70 -7.19 25.27 -14.46
C SER A 70 -6.17 26.37 -14.21
N ASN A 71 -6.03 27.29 -15.17
CA ASN A 71 -5.31 28.57 -15.07
C ASN A 71 -3.78 28.54 -14.94
N ARG A 72 -3.10 27.39 -14.94
CA ARG A 72 -1.64 27.31 -15.10
C ARG A 72 -1.28 26.84 -16.50
N THR A 73 -0.46 27.63 -17.20
CA THR A 73 0.14 27.30 -18.49
C THR A 73 1.09 26.11 -18.32
N GLY A 74 0.58 24.90 -18.49
CA GLY A 74 1.39 23.68 -18.50
C GLY A 74 0.53 22.42 -18.39
N SER A 75 0.23 21.78 -19.52
CA SER A 75 -0.26 20.40 -19.55
C SER A 75 0.85 19.45 -19.07
N GLY A 76 0.52 18.42 -18.29
CA GLY A 76 1.50 17.42 -17.82
C GLY A 76 2.22 17.75 -16.50
N GLN A 77 1.66 18.62 -15.66
CA GLN A 77 2.14 18.78 -14.28
C GLN A 77 1.54 17.69 -13.38
N PHE A 78 2.38 17.05 -12.56
CA PHE A 78 1.95 16.02 -11.63
C PHE A 78 2.17 16.47 -10.18
N ARG A 79 1.30 16.00 -9.30
CA ARG A 79 1.48 16.04 -7.85
C ARG A 79 1.49 14.62 -7.31
N ILE A 80 2.36 14.37 -6.35
CA ILE A 80 2.37 13.11 -5.60
C ILE A 80 1.67 13.30 -4.26
N GLN A 81 1.00 12.26 -3.80
CA GLN A 81 0.49 12.17 -2.44
C GLN A 81 1.46 11.32 -1.63
N LEU A 82 2.14 11.95 -0.67
CA LEU A 82 3.02 11.26 0.25
C LEU A 82 2.24 10.95 1.54
N LYS A 83 2.14 9.67 1.91
CA LYS A 83 1.66 9.25 3.22
C LYS A 83 2.78 9.45 4.22
N VAL A 84 2.80 10.64 4.82
CA VAL A 84 3.76 11.03 5.84
C VAL A 84 3.38 10.43 7.19
N GLY A 85 4.37 10.15 8.02
CA GLY A 85 4.17 9.63 9.36
C GLY A 85 4.21 10.76 10.39
N ASN A 86 4.35 10.39 11.66
CA ASN A 86 4.70 11.31 12.75
C ASN A 86 3.70 12.48 12.81
N ARG A 87 2.40 12.17 12.85
CA ARG A 87 1.33 13.17 12.87
C ARG A 87 1.39 14.12 14.09
N ASP A 88 2.02 13.69 15.17
CA ASP A 88 2.41 14.51 16.31
C ASP A 88 3.36 15.67 15.93
N VAL A 89 4.18 15.50 14.90
CA VAL A 89 5.11 16.52 14.37
C VAL A 89 4.47 17.31 13.22
N TYR A 90 3.84 16.61 12.27
CA TYR A 90 3.39 17.23 11.01
C TYR A 90 1.90 17.58 10.96
N GLY A 91 1.09 17.11 11.92
CA GLY A 91 -0.35 17.38 12.03
C GLY A 91 -1.24 16.64 11.01
N SER A 92 -0.67 16.09 9.93
CA SER A 92 -1.37 15.35 8.87
C SER A 92 -0.66 14.03 8.55
N ASP A 93 -1.44 13.02 8.14
CA ASP A 93 -0.95 11.71 7.67
C ASP A 93 -0.67 11.71 6.15
N PHE A 94 -1.12 12.75 5.44
CA PHE A 94 -0.93 12.88 3.99
C PHE A 94 -0.54 14.30 3.60
N GLN A 95 0.41 14.41 2.68
CA GLN A 95 0.83 15.67 2.09
C GLN A 95 0.86 15.57 0.57
N TRP A 96 0.29 16.58 -0.09
CA TRP A 96 0.43 16.75 -1.53
C TRP A 96 1.68 17.55 -1.82
N ILE A 97 2.52 17.03 -2.71
CA ILE A 97 3.75 17.68 -3.16
C ILE A 97 3.72 17.74 -4.69
N ASP A 98 3.88 18.94 -5.24
CA ASP A 98 4.01 19.11 -6.69
C ASP A 98 5.36 18.54 -7.13
N GLU A 99 5.39 17.70 -8.17
CA GLU A 99 6.64 17.09 -8.65
C GLU A 99 7.65 18.15 -9.12
N SER A 100 7.16 19.31 -9.57
CA SER A 100 8.01 20.45 -9.93
C SER A 100 8.79 21.03 -8.77
N ASP A 101 8.36 20.82 -7.53
CA ASP A 101 8.97 21.37 -6.33
C ASP A 101 9.96 20.39 -5.69
N ILE A 102 10.01 19.14 -6.18
CA ILE A 102 10.95 18.12 -5.72
C ILE A 102 12.35 18.43 -6.26
N GLN A 103 13.32 18.47 -5.37
CA GLN A 103 14.74 18.59 -5.71
C GLN A 103 15.38 17.20 -5.85
N SER A 104 15.14 16.30 -4.88
CA SER A 104 15.62 14.92 -4.92
C SER A 104 14.69 13.97 -4.16
N THR A 105 14.79 12.69 -4.48
CA THR A 105 14.07 11.60 -3.82
C THR A 105 15.06 10.49 -3.51
N ASP A 106 15.19 10.14 -2.24
CA ASP A 106 16.07 9.08 -1.75
C ASP A 106 15.25 7.95 -1.12
N TYR A 107 15.52 6.71 -1.50
CA TYR A 107 14.89 5.53 -0.91
C TYR A 107 15.68 5.08 0.32
N LEU A 108 15.03 5.08 1.47
CA LEU A 108 15.68 4.84 2.76
C LEU A 108 15.57 3.37 3.14
N LYS A 109 16.62 2.59 2.86
CA LYS A 109 16.66 1.14 3.14
C LYS A 109 16.61 0.79 4.63
N ASP A 110 17.15 1.68 5.47
CA ASP A 110 17.26 1.47 6.92
C ASP A 110 16.14 2.19 7.68
N ALA A 111 15.18 2.79 6.96
CA ALA A 111 14.02 3.40 7.60
C ALA A 111 13.05 2.33 8.07
N VAL A 112 12.49 2.55 9.26
CA VAL A 112 11.52 1.64 9.90
C VAL A 112 10.18 2.31 10.06
N VAL A 113 9.13 1.49 10.04
CA VAL A 113 7.75 1.91 10.33
C VAL A 113 7.32 1.29 11.65
N PHE A 114 6.89 2.13 12.59
CA PHE A 114 6.17 1.70 13.79
C PHE A 114 4.73 2.19 13.73
N GLU A 115 3.77 1.27 13.79
CA GLU A 115 2.36 1.64 13.93
C GLU A 115 2.06 1.94 15.41
N ARG A 116 1.70 3.19 15.70
CA ARG A 116 1.29 3.62 17.03
C ARG A 116 -0.24 3.65 17.13
N ARG A 117 -0.77 3.35 18.32
CA ARG A 117 -2.22 3.43 18.59
C ARG A 117 -2.77 4.85 18.43
N GLU A 118 -1.97 5.83 18.82
CA GLU A 118 -2.25 7.25 18.61
C GLU A 118 -1.34 7.76 17.50
N TRP A 119 -1.87 8.62 16.63
CA TRP A 119 -1.09 9.30 15.59
C TRP A 119 -0.49 8.39 14.50
N GLY A 120 -0.95 7.15 14.40
CA GLY A 120 -0.68 6.25 13.28
C GLY A 120 0.79 5.90 13.09
N ASN A 121 1.23 5.87 11.84
CA ASN A 121 2.58 5.47 11.47
C ASN A 121 3.64 6.46 11.98
N PHE A 122 4.70 5.92 12.56
CA PHE A 122 5.94 6.61 12.85
C PHE A 122 7.02 6.11 11.89
N TYR A 123 7.67 7.02 11.19
CA TYR A 123 8.83 6.75 10.34
C TYR A 123 10.09 7.31 11.00
N GLY A 124 11.15 6.52 10.99
CA GLY A 124 12.43 6.92 11.55
C GLY A 124 13.52 5.88 11.35
N PHE A 125 14.61 6.05 12.08
CA PHE A 125 15.76 5.15 12.07
C PHE A 125 16.01 4.63 13.49
N ILE A 126 16.46 3.39 13.58
CA ILE A 126 16.83 2.79 14.86
C ILE A 126 18.28 3.16 15.16
N GLU A 127 18.49 3.98 16.18
CA GLU A 127 19.83 4.40 16.60
C GLU A 127 20.53 3.30 17.43
N ALA A 128 19.79 2.66 18.34
CA ALA A 128 20.29 1.60 19.19
C ALA A 128 19.15 0.69 19.66
N LEU A 129 19.48 -0.58 19.95
CA LEU A 129 18.59 -1.54 20.58
C LEU A 129 19.17 -1.95 21.92
N TYR A 130 18.32 -2.03 22.94
CA TYR A 130 18.71 -2.40 24.30
C TYR A 130 17.91 -3.60 24.77
N GLU A 131 18.59 -4.57 25.39
CA GLU A 131 17.96 -5.64 26.16
C GLU A 131 18.22 -5.36 27.65
N GLY A 132 17.23 -4.80 28.32
CA GLY A 132 17.42 -4.21 29.65
C GLY A 132 18.37 -3.01 29.58
N GLU A 133 19.52 -3.09 30.25
CA GLU A 133 20.56 -2.04 30.24
C GLU A 133 21.67 -2.32 29.22
N ILE A 134 21.65 -3.47 28.54
CA ILE A 134 22.72 -3.88 27.62
C ILE A 134 22.37 -3.40 26.21
N GLN A 135 23.24 -2.56 25.64
CA GLN A 135 23.15 -2.20 24.22
C GLN A 135 23.55 -3.39 23.36
N MET A 136 22.67 -3.80 22.47
CA MET A 136 22.92 -4.88 21.52
C MET A 136 23.83 -4.40 20.39
N SER A 137 24.81 -5.20 20.01
CA SER A 137 25.60 -5.01 18.78
C SER A 137 24.84 -5.57 17.57
N ASN A 138 25.02 -4.97 16.39
CA ASN A 138 24.42 -5.43 15.13
C ASN A 138 22.88 -5.46 15.15
N THR A 139 22.26 -4.37 15.63
CA THR A 139 20.81 -4.18 15.74
C THR A 139 20.04 -4.59 14.49
N TRP A 140 20.55 -4.24 13.29
CA TRP A 140 19.83 -4.46 12.04
C TRP A 140 19.75 -5.94 11.67
N ASP A 141 20.84 -6.69 11.88
CA ASP A 141 20.87 -8.13 11.63
C ASP A 141 19.89 -8.88 12.55
N MET A 142 19.70 -8.40 13.78
CA MET A 142 18.74 -8.98 14.73
C MET A 142 17.29 -8.73 14.37
N LEU A 143 16.97 -7.61 13.71
CA LEU A 143 15.60 -7.24 13.35
C LEU A 143 15.12 -7.88 12.04
N GLN A 144 16.05 -8.34 11.21
CA GLN A 144 15.77 -9.03 9.95
C GLN A 144 15.68 -10.56 10.08
N ALA A 145 16.03 -11.11 11.24
CA ALA A 145 15.99 -12.54 11.55
C ALA A 145 14.59 -13.02 11.93
#